data_AF-A0A7W0A1U8-F1
#
_entry.id   AF-A0A7W0A1U8-F1
#
_cell.length_a   1.000
_cell.length_b   1.000
_cell.length_c   1.000
_cell.angle_alpha   90.00
_cell.angle_beta   90.00
_cell.angle_gamma   90.00
#
_symmetry.space_group_name_H-M   'P 1'
#
loop_
_entity.id
_entity.type
_entity.pdbx_description
1 polymer ?
#
loop_
_entity_poly.entity_id
_entity_poly.type
_entity_poly.pdbx_seq_one_letter_code
_entity_poly.pdbx_strand_id
1 'polypeptide(L)'
;MSLTHITPLVIETASFGSLAADLRSGESRHVVSVPAAARPALIAGIRGTHRGPILVLASREDRAADLAATIRPWLPATTSVFDWPSPEAFPYEPLPLDRVVSARRVALLDELTGAGGEGSV
;
A
#
# COMPACT_ATOMS: atom_id res chain seq x y z
N MET A 1 5.93 16.76 6.91
CA MET A 1 6.64 17.38 5.77
C MET A 1 6.38 16.52 4.54
N SER A 2 6.05 17.11 3.39
CA SER A 2 5.71 16.37 2.16
C SER A 2 6.96 16.16 1.28
N LEU A 3 7.07 14.97 0.73
CA LEU A 3 8.09 14.52 -0.24
C LEU A 3 7.48 14.24 -1.62
N THR A 4 6.20 14.57 -1.82
CA THR A 4 5.44 14.28 -3.05
C THR A 4 6.09 14.86 -4.31
N HIS A 5 6.85 15.94 -4.18
CA HIS A 5 7.58 16.59 -5.29
C HIS A 5 8.79 15.79 -5.80
N ILE A 6 9.27 14.79 -5.04
CA ILE A 6 10.39 13.92 -5.45
C ILE A 6 9.86 12.69 -6.22
N THR A 7 8.60 12.30 -6.00
CA THR A 7 7.99 11.14 -6.64
C THR A 7 8.08 11.16 -8.18
N PRO A 8 7.88 12.31 -8.89
CA PRO A 8 8.08 12.37 -10.34
C PRO A 8 9.49 11.98 -10.80
N LEU A 9 10.53 12.36 -10.04
CA LEU A 9 11.92 12.03 -10.37
C LEU A 9 12.19 10.52 -10.35
N VAL A 10 11.47 9.78 -9.49
CA VAL A 10 11.54 8.31 -9.47
C VAL A 10 10.90 7.73 -10.73
N ILE A 11 9.76 8.29 -11.14
CA ILE A 11 8.98 7.81 -12.30
C ILE A 11 9.73 8.02 -13.62
N GLU A 12 10.54 9.07 -13.71
CA GLU A 12 11.33 9.41 -14.91
C GLU A 12 12.51 8.46 -15.16
N THR A 13 12.87 7.60 -14.20
CA THR A 13 13.97 6.64 -14.40
C THR A 13 13.58 5.52 -15.35
N ALA A 14 14.51 5.12 -16.24
CA ALA A 14 14.26 4.03 -17.20
C ALA A 14 13.89 2.70 -16.51
N SER A 15 14.52 2.39 -15.37
CA SER A 15 14.22 1.20 -14.57
C SER A 15 12.78 1.20 -14.05
N PHE A 16 12.27 2.36 -13.62
CA PHE A 16 10.88 2.49 -13.21
C PHE A 16 9.93 2.35 -14.40
N GLY A 17 10.28 2.94 -15.56
CA GLY A 17 9.50 2.81 -16.79
C GLY A 17 9.29 1.35 -17.21
N SER A 18 10.34 0.52 -17.16
CA SER A 18 10.24 -0.92 -17.41
C SER A 18 9.34 -1.61 -16.38
N LEU A 19 9.51 -1.33 -15.09
CA LEU A 19 8.64 -1.88 -14.04
C LEU A 19 7.17 -1.52 -14.27
N ALA A 20 6.87 -0.26 -14.62
CA ALA A 20 5.51 0.18 -14.86
C ALA A 20 4.90 -0.43 -16.15
N ALA A 21 5.72 -0.77 -17.14
CA ALA A 21 5.26 -1.52 -18.32
C ALA A 21 4.86 -2.94 -17.94
N ASP A 22 5.72 -3.67 -17.22
CA ASP A 22 5.49 -5.04 -16.77
C ASP A 22 4.25 -5.13 -15.86
N LEU A 23 4.10 -4.20 -14.91
CA LEU A 23 2.92 -4.18 -14.03
C LEU A 23 1.60 -3.92 -14.80
N ARG A 24 1.65 -3.14 -15.89
CA ARG A 24 0.46 -2.88 -16.73
C ARG A 24 0.09 -4.07 -17.61
N SER A 25 1.05 -4.91 -18.01
CA SER A 25 0.77 -6.17 -18.72
C SER A 25 0.29 -7.27 -17.77
N GLY A 26 0.23 -7.02 -16.46
CA GLY A 26 -0.15 -8.01 -15.45
C GLY A 26 1.00 -8.95 -15.08
N GLU A 27 2.22 -8.64 -15.49
CA GLU A 27 3.39 -9.43 -15.14
C GLU A 27 3.86 -9.14 -13.72
N SER A 28 4.29 -10.19 -13.03
CA SER A 28 4.95 -10.05 -11.73
C SER A 28 6.41 -9.68 -11.93
N ARG A 29 6.88 -8.62 -11.24
CA ARG A 29 8.29 -8.23 -11.27
C ARG A 29 8.97 -8.45 -9.92
N HIS A 30 10.10 -9.14 -9.96
CA HIS A 30 11.00 -9.21 -8.81
C HIS A 30 12.04 -8.10 -8.90
N VAL A 31 12.00 -7.14 -7.97
CA VAL A 31 12.97 -6.04 -7.90
C VAL A 31 13.97 -6.32 -6.78
N VAL A 32 15.22 -6.57 -7.16
CA VAL A 32 16.31 -6.89 -6.21
C VAL A 32 17.02 -5.62 -5.78
N SER A 33 17.63 -5.65 -4.59
CA SER A 33 18.53 -4.60 -4.10
C SER A 33 17.92 -3.21 -3.91
N VAL A 34 16.59 -3.12 -3.69
CA VAL A 34 15.95 -1.84 -3.32
C VAL A 34 16.31 -1.49 -1.88
N PRO A 35 17.07 -0.39 -1.63
CA PRO A 35 17.37 0.05 -0.27
C PRO A 35 16.08 0.32 0.50
N ALA A 36 16.07 0.00 1.80
CA ALA A 36 14.86 0.18 2.63
C ALA A 36 14.31 1.63 2.54
N ALA A 37 15.20 2.63 2.53
CA ALA A 37 14.85 4.04 2.40
C ALA A 37 14.24 4.42 1.04
N ALA A 38 14.48 3.64 -0.02
CA ALA A 38 13.95 3.92 -1.35
C ALA A 38 12.58 3.27 -1.60
N ARG A 39 12.16 2.31 -0.77
CA ARG A 39 10.88 1.59 -0.94
C ARG A 39 9.66 2.52 -0.87
N PRO A 40 9.57 3.49 0.06
CA PRO A 40 8.43 4.40 0.10
C PRO A 40 8.27 5.20 -1.20
N ALA A 41 9.39 5.67 -1.76
CA ALA A 41 9.41 6.41 -3.01
C ALA A 41 8.98 5.54 -4.20
N LEU A 42 9.45 4.29 -4.26
CA LEU A 42 9.06 3.31 -5.27
C LEU A 42 7.55 3.03 -5.22
N ILE A 43 7.00 2.78 -4.03
CA ILE A 43 5.57 2.51 -3.83
C ILE A 43 4.73 3.73 -4.22
N ALA A 44 5.17 4.94 -3.86
CA ALA A 44 4.52 6.17 -4.28
C ALA A 44 4.54 6.35 -5.81
N GLY A 45 5.66 6.00 -6.46
CA GLY A 45 5.77 5.97 -7.92
C GLY A 45 4.75 5.01 -8.54
N ILE A 46 4.66 3.78 -8.02
CA ILE A 46 3.68 2.78 -8.49
C ILE A 46 2.26 3.31 -8.29
N ARG A 47 1.96 3.95 -7.14
CA ARG A 47 0.65 4.58 -6.92
C ARG A 47 0.35 5.69 -7.92
N GLY A 48 1.36 6.47 -8.31
CA GLY A 48 1.22 7.52 -9.32
C GLY A 48 0.90 7.01 -10.72
N THR A 49 1.32 5.78 -11.06
CA THR A 49 1.10 5.19 -12.39
C THR A 49 -0.05 4.17 -12.42
N HIS A 50 -0.41 3.58 -11.28
CA HIS A 50 -1.50 2.62 -11.15
C HIS A 50 -2.79 3.29 -10.66
N ARG A 51 -3.89 3.10 -11.41
CA ARG A 51 -5.17 3.78 -11.13
C ARG A 51 -6.04 3.09 -10.06
N GLY A 52 -5.75 1.85 -9.69
CA GLY A 52 -6.52 1.11 -8.68
C GLY A 52 -5.91 1.12 -7.26
N PRO A 53 -6.59 0.49 -6.29
CA PRO A 53 -6.05 0.25 -4.95
C PRO A 53 -4.78 -0.60 -5.02
N ILE A 54 -3.88 -0.38 -4.07
CA ILE A 54 -2.61 -1.13 -3.95
C ILE A 54 -2.56 -1.74 -2.57
N LEU A 55 -2.36 -3.06 -2.51
CA LEU A 55 -2.07 -3.77 -1.28
C LEU A 55 -0.56 -3.94 -1.13
N VAL A 56 0.01 -3.42 -0.05
CA VAL A 56 1.42 -3.58 0.29
C VAL A 56 1.53 -4.60 1.41
N LEU A 57 2.20 -5.72 1.15
CA LEU A 57 2.42 -6.78 2.13
C LEU A 57 3.78 -6.61 2.80
N ALA A 58 3.79 -6.66 4.12
CA ALA A 58 5.02 -6.73 4.93
C ALA A 58 5.05 -8.05 5.70
N SER A 59 6.24 -8.54 6.01
CA SER A 59 6.41 -9.83 6.71
C SER A 59 6.01 -9.78 8.19
N ARG A 60 5.89 -8.58 8.76
CA ARG A 60 5.55 -8.34 10.17
C ARG A 60 4.73 -7.07 10.31
N GLU A 61 3.93 -7.02 11.37
CA GLU A 61 3.04 -5.89 11.67
C GLU A 61 3.80 -4.58 11.93
N ASP A 62 4.86 -4.61 12.73
CA ASP A 62 5.71 -3.43 13.00
C ASP A 62 6.27 -2.84 11.69
N ARG A 63 6.73 -3.70 10.78
CA ARG A 63 7.21 -3.28 9.46
C ARG A 63 6.13 -2.71 8.56
N ALA A 64 4.89 -3.20 8.67
CA ALA A 64 3.76 -2.63 7.94
C ALA A 64 3.46 -1.22 8.43
N ALA A 65 3.39 -1.03 9.75
CA ALA A 65 3.13 0.27 10.38
C ALA A 65 4.23 1.29 10.06
N ASP A 66 5.50 0.90 10.17
CA ASP A 66 6.64 1.74 9.79
C ASP A 66 6.59 2.14 8.31
N LEU A 67 6.24 1.18 7.44
CA LEU A 67 6.15 1.42 6.01
C LEU A 67 5.00 2.38 5.68
N ALA A 68 3.83 2.21 6.30
CA ALA A 68 2.70 3.12 6.11
C ALA A 68 3.04 4.55 6.59
N ALA A 69 3.68 4.68 7.75
CA ALA A 69 4.14 5.98 8.26
C ALA A 69 5.16 6.64 7.32
N THR A 70 6.08 5.87 6.75
CA THR A 70 7.13 6.37 5.86
C THR A 70 6.65 6.64 4.43
N ILE A 71 5.60 5.98 3.95
CA ILE A 71 4.99 6.23 2.63
C ILE A 71 4.16 7.51 2.61
N ARG A 72 3.40 7.81 3.69
CA ARG A 72 2.48 8.96 3.75
C ARG A 72 3.09 10.28 3.23
N PRO A 73 4.33 10.67 3.60
CA PRO A 73 4.98 11.87 3.06
C PRO A 73 5.14 11.91 1.54
N TRP A 74 5.28 10.76 0.87
CA TRP A 74 5.53 10.65 -0.57
C TRP A 74 4.26 10.73 -1.42
N LEU A 75 3.09 10.56 -0.79
CA LEU A 75 1.81 10.55 -1.47
C LEU A 75 1.14 11.93 -1.39
N PRO A 76 0.27 12.27 -2.35
CA PRO A 76 -0.63 13.41 -2.22
C PRO A 76 -1.48 13.30 -0.96
N ALA A 77 -1.80 14.42 -0.32
CA ALA A 77 -2.63 14.45 0.89
C ALA A 77 -4.04 13.84 0.70
N THR A 78 -4.50 13.75 -0.55
CA THR A 78 -5.76 13.11 -0.93
C THR A 78 -5.69 11.59 -1.02
N THR A 79 -4.50 11.00 -0.90
CA THR A 79 -4.33 9.55 -0.98
C THR A 79 -4.46 8.93 0.40
N SER A 80 -5.51 8.13 0.59
CA SER A 80 -5.70 7.37 1.82
C SER A 80 -4.69 6.23 1.93
N VAL A 81 -4.12 6.06 3.13
CA VAL A 81 -3.21 4.96 3.47
C VAL A 81 -3.73 4.27 4.73
N PHE A 82 -4.17 3.03 4.55
CA PHE A 82 -4.79 2.23 5.60
C PHE A 82 -3.83 1.17 6.12
N ASP A 83 -3.81 1.02 7.44
CA ASP A 83 -3.14 -0.08 8.13
C ASP A 83 -4.19 -1.18 8.36
N TRP A 84 -3.92 -2.38 7.86
CA TRP A 84 -4.78 -3.54 8.10
C TRP A 84 -4.49 -4.10 9.51
N PRO A 85 -5.43 -3.98 10.47
CA PRO A 85 -5.15 -4.32 11.85
C PRO A 85 -5.07 -5.84 12.03
N SER A 86 -4.01 -6.30 12.71
CA SER A 86 -3.84 -7.71 13.05
C SER A 86 -4.73 -8.08 14.24
N PRO A 87 -5.38 -9.26 14.25
CA PRO A 87 -6.01 -9.78 15.46
C PRO A 87 -4.94 -10.16 16.50
N GLU A 88 -5.25 -9.96 17.78
CA GLU A 88 -4.38 -10.39 18.89
C GLU A 88 -4.37 -11.92 19.06
N ALA A 89 -5.52 -12.55 18.82
CA ALA A 89 -5.67 -14.01 18.88
C ALA A 89 -5.09 -14.67 17.63
N PHE A 90 -4.35 -15.76 17.82
CA PHE A 90 -3.95 -16.61 16.71
C PHE A 90 -5.15 -17.39 16.15
N PRO A 91 -5.06 -17.88 14.89
CA PRO A 91 -6.06 -18.77 14.36
C PRO A 91 -6.29 -19.99 15.28
N TYR A 92 -7.56 -20.25 15.60
CA TYR A 92 -8.01 -21.35 16.46
C TYR A 92 -7.62 -21.24 17.95
N GLU A 93 -7.11 -20.09 18.37
CA GLU A 93 -6.88 -19.83 19.78
C GLU A 93 -8.22 -19.59 20.50
N PRO A 94 -8.47 -20.21 21.67
CA PRO A 94 -9.69 -19.99 22.45
C PRO A 94 -9.63 -18.66 23.23
N LEU A 95 -9.30 -17.57 22.53
CA LEU A 95 -9.29 -16.21 23.06
C LEU A 95 -10.51 -15.44 22.52
N PRO A 96 -11.19 -14.62 23.32
CA PRO A 96 -12.25 -13.77 22.82
C PRO A 96 -11.73 -12.83 21.72
N LEU A 97 -12.53 -12.68 20.66
CA LEU A 97 -12.24 -11.71 19.60
C LEU A 97 -12.27 -10.28 20.14
N ASP A 98 -11.25 -9.49 19.79
CA ASP A 98 -11.30 -8.05 19.98
C ASP A 98 -12.35 -7.45 19.03
N ARG A 99 -13.42 -6.91 19.63
CA ARG A 99 -14.53 -6.29 18.91
C ARG A 99 -14.12 -5.02 18.17
N VAL A 100 -13.17 -4.24 18.70
CA VAL A 100 -12.70 -2.99 18.09
C VAL A 100 -11.90 -3.30 16.83
N VAL A 101 -10.94 -4.23 16.92
CA VAL A 101 -10.18 -4.69 15.75
C VAL A 101 -11.10 -5.31 14.71
N SER A 102 -12.05 -6.14 15.13
CA SER A 102 -13.02 -6.77 14.22
C SER A 102 -13.87 -5.73 13.47
N ALA A 103 -14.44 -4.75 14.19
CA ALA A 103 -15.23 -3.67 13.57
C ALA A 103 -14.39 -2.84 12.59
N ARG A 104 -13.14 -2.51 12.95
CA ARG A 104 -12.23 -1.76 12.09
C ARG A 104 -11.91 -2.49 10.79
N ARG A 105 -11.72 -3.81 10.83
CA ARG A 105 -11.48 -4.63 9.62
C ARG A 105 -12.67 -4.61 8.69
N VAL A 106 -13.88 -4.79 9.24
CA VAL A 106 -15.12 -4.74 8.45
C VAL A 106 -15.30 -3.36 7.80
N ALA A 107 -15.08 -2.27 8.54
CA ALA A 107 -15.16 -0.91 8.01
C ALA A 107 -14.14 -0.65 6.87
N LEU A 108 -12.90 -1.14 7.01
CA LEU A 108 -11.90 -1.04 5.94
C LEU A 108 -12.29 -1.85 4.70
N LEU A 109 -12.88 -3.03 4.87
CA LEU A 109 -13.37 -3.82 3.74
C LEU A 109 -14.50 -3.09 3.02
N ASP A 110 -15.44 -2.49 3.76
CA ASP A 110 -16.53 -1.69 3.20
C ASP A 110 -16.01 -0.51 2.37
N GLU A 111 -15.03 0.24 2.91
CA GLU A 111 -14.38 1.35 2.22
C GLU A 111 -13.67 0.89 0.93
N LEU A 112 -12.99 -0.25 0.96
CA LEU A 112 -12.33 -0.82 -0.23
C LEU A 112 -13.34 -1.27 -1.29
N THR A 113 -14.51 -1.79 -0.88
CA THR A 113 -15.58 -2.14 -1.83
C THR A 113 -16.27 -0.91 -2.41
N GLY A 114 -16.47 0.15 -1.61
CA GLY A 114 -17.02 1.42 -2.08
C GLY A 114 -16.10 2.13 -3.08
N ALA A 115 -14.79 2.09 -2.85
CA ALA A 115 -13.80 2.64 -3.77
C ALA A 115 -13.74 1.92 -5.14
N GLY A 116 -14.23 0.67 -5.22
CA GLY A 116 -14.32 -0.09 -6.46
C GLY A 116 -15.64 0.11 -7.24
N GLY A 117 -16.63 0.80 -6.65
CA GLY A 117 -17.99 0.89 -7.18
C GLY A 117 -18.27 2.04 -8.16
N GLU A 118 -17.41 3.06 -8.25
CA GLU A 118 -17.64 4.24 -9.11
C GLU A 118 -17.34 4.01 -10.62
N GLY A 119 -17.34 2.75 -11.08
CA GLY A 119 -17.05 2.39 -12.47
C GLY A 119 -17.96 1.32 -13.09
N SER A 120 -19.08 0.99 -12.46
CA SER A 120 -20.03 0.00 -13.02
C SER A 120 -21.48 0.38 -12.72
N VAL A 121 -22.00 1.34 -13.50
CA VAL A 121 -23.43 1.43 -13.91
C VAL A 121 -23.47 1.95 -15.34
#